data_AF-A0A2V9TEE5-F1
#
_entry.id   AF-A0A2V9TEE5-F1
#
_cell.length_a   1.000
_cell.length_b   1.000
_cell.length_c   1.000
_cell.angle_alpha   90.00
_cell.angle_beta   90.00
_cell.angle_gamma   90.00
#
_symmetry.space_group_name_H-M   'P 1'
#
loop_
_entity.id
_entity.type
_entity.pdbx_description
1 polymer ?
#
loop_
_entity_poly.entity_id
_entity_poly.type
_entity_poly.pdbx_seq_one_letter_code
_entity_poly.pdbx_strand_id
1 'polypeptide(L)'
;MNRVADLMRGTRTSWIVSLLAVSIVFGAAHLGQGITGQVENMIDGFLLGALYLGCGRNLAVAIVAHGVTDTIDFLLIFAGLYPTLR
;
A
#
# COMPACT_ATOMS: atom_id res chain seq x y z
N MET A 1 -4.04 -2.04 -9.61
CA MET A 1 -2.94 -1.76 -10.57
C MET A 1 -3.23 -2.23 -11.99
N ASN A 2 -3.54 -3.52 -12.22
CA ASN A 2 -3.74 -4.08 -13.57
C ASN A 2 -4.63 -3.22 -14.49
N ARG A 3 -5.83 -2.83 -14.02
CA ARG A 3 -6.75 -2.01 -14.82
C ARG A 3 -6.19 -0.65 -15.23
N VAL A 4 -5.45 0.01 -14.35
CA VAL A 4 -4.82 1.30 -14.66
C VAL A 4 -3.69 1.11 -15.69
N ALA A 5 -2.90 0.04 -15.54
CA ALA A 5 -1.86 -0.28 -16.52
C ALA A 5 -2.45 -0.67 -17.89
N ASP A 6 -3.57 -1.40 -17.92
CA ASP A 6 -4.28 -1.84 -19.13
C ASP A 6 -4.80 -0.64 -19.95
N LEU A 7 -5.32 0.40 -19.30
CA LEU A 7 -5.74 1.66 -19.95
C LEU A 7 -4.61 2.30 -20.76
N MET A 8 -3.36 2.04 -20.37
CA MET A 8 -2.15 2.56 -21.01
C MET A 8 -1.37 1.44 -21.73
N ARG A 9 -2.02 0.35 -22.17
CA ARG A 9 -1.42 -0.74 -22.96
C ARG A 9 -0.33 -1.57 -22.24
N GLY A 10 -0.26 -1.51 -20.90
CA GLY A 10 0.63 -2.38 -20.11
C GLY A 10 2.14 -2.17 -20.30
N THR A 11 2.57 -1.02 -20.84
CA THR A 11 3.99 -0.67 -20.98
C THR A 11 4.67 -0.47 -19.62
N ARG A 12 6.01 -0.43 -19.58
CA ARG A 12 6.75 -0.11 -18.34
C ARG A 12 6.29 1.19 -17.70
N THR A 13 6.07 2.24 -18.50
CA THR A 13 5.55 3.52 -18.03
C THR A 13 4.15 3.38 -17.45
N SER A 14 3.30 2.55 -18.05
CA SER A 14 1.95 2.25 -17.58
C SER A 14 1.95 1.62 -16.18
N TRP A 15 2.90 0.74 -15.90
CA TRP A 15 3.07 0.14 -14.57
C TRP A 15 3.58 1.13 -13.55
N ILE A 16 4.52 2.01 -13.91
CA ILE A 16 5.01 3.08 -13.03
C ILE A 16 3.87 4.05 -12.67
N VAL A 17 3.12 4.52 -13.68
CA VAL A 17 1.97 5.40 -13.47
C VAL A 17 0.91 4.70 -12.63
N SER A 18 0.61 3.43 -12.91
CA SER A 18 -0.32 2.65 -12.10
C SER A 18 0.14 2.49 -10.65
N LEU A 19 1.43 2.31 -10.40
CA LEU A 19 1.98 2.19 -9.04
C LEU A 19 1.74 3.48 -8.28
N LEU A 20 2.16 4.62 -8.84
CA LEU A 20 2.03 5.91 -8.18
C LEU A 20 0.56 6.29 -7.95
N ALA A 21 -0.30 6.15 -8.97
CA ALA A 21 -1.70 6.51 -8.86
C ALA A 21 -2.46 5.65 -7.84
N VAL A 22 -2.24 4.33 -7.85
CA VAL A 22 -2.89 3.43 -6.88
C VAL A 22 -2.38 3.67 -5.46
N SER A 23 -1.09 4.00 -5.29
CA SER A 23 -0.53 4.34 -3.96
C SER A 23 -1.19 5.58 -3.36
N ILE A 24 -1.38 6.63 -4.16
CA ILE A 24 -2.09 7.85 -3.73
C ILE A 24 -3.54 7.53 -3.35
N VAL A 25 -4.25 6.76 -4.17
CA VAL A 25 -5.64 6.34 -3.88
C VAL A 25 -5.71 5.49 -2.61
N PHE A 26 -4.72 4.62 -2.38
CA PHE A 26 -4.66 3.78 -1.18
C PHE A 26 -4.48 4.63 0.09
N GLY A 27 -3.56 5.60 0.08
CA GLY A 27 -3.44 6.56 1.18
C GLY A 27 -4.72 7.38 1.38
N ALA A 28 -5.33 7.87 0.30
CA ALA A 28 -6.59 8.61 0.35
C ALA A 28 -7.79 7.77 0.82
N ALA A 29 -7.73 6.43 0.77
CA ALA A 29 -8.77 5.57 1.33
C ALA A 29 -8.74 5.51 2.86
N HIS A 30 -7.67 6.01 3.50
CA HIS A 30 -7.46 5.98 4.95
C HIS A 30 -7.73 7.33 5.63
N LEU A 31 -8.74 8.09 5.15
CA LEU A 31 -9.08 9.42 5.69
C LEU A 31 -9.34 9.43 7.21
N GLY A 32 -9.84 8.32 7.76
CA GLY A 32 -10.13 8.18 9.19
C GLY A 32 -8.90 8.18 10.11
N GLN A 33 -7.68 8.07 9.56
CA GLN A 33 -6.43 7.99 10.34
C GLN A 33 -5.66 9.32 10.40
N GLY A 34 -6.28 10.42 9.94
CA GLY A 34 -5.63 11.73 9.85
C GLY A 34 -4.55 11.77 8.77
N ILE A 35 -3.82 12.89 8.67
CA ILE A 35 -2.84 13.10 7.59
C ILE A 35 -1.64 12.15 7.70
N THR A 36 -1.20 11.83 8.92
CA THR A 36 -0.10 10.91 9.17
C THR A 36 -0.45 9.51 8.66
N GLY A 37 -1.60 8.97 9.03
CA GLY A 37 -2.04 7.66 8.56
C GLY A 37 -2.28 7.61 7.04
N GLN A 38 -2.77 8.70 6.43
CA GLN A 38 -2.89 8.76 4.97
C GLN A 38 -1.52 8.69 4.26
N VAL A 39 -0.52 9.42 4.77
CA VAL A 39 0.84 9.41 4.20
C VAL A 39 1.51 8.05 4.42
N GLU A 40 1.37 7.47 5.60
CA GLU A 40 1.82 6.12 5.94
C GLU A 40 1.24 5.09 4.97
N ASN A 41 -0.09 5.05 4.80
CA ASN A 41 -0.74 4.12 3.88
C ASN A 41 -0.37 4.39 2.42
N MET A 42 -0.09 5.64 2.02
CA MET A 42 0.42 5.91 0.67
C MET A 42 1.80 5.26 0.46
N ILE A 43 2.67 5.29 1.47
CA ILE A 43 3.98 4.63 1.43
C ILE A 43 3.80 3.10 1.40
N ASP A 44 2.91 2.55 2.22
CA ASP A 44 2.62 1.12 2.23
C ASP A 44 2.04 0.64 0.90
N GLY A 45 1.08 1.38 0.34
CA GLY A 45 0.53 1.10 -0.99
C GLY A 45 1.61 1.07 -2.08
N PHE A 46 2.62 1.95 -1.98
CA PHE A 46 3.77 1.94 -2.89
C PHE A 46 4.66 0.71 -2.67
N LEU A 47 5.00 0.37 -1.43
CA LEU A 47 5.84 -0.79 -1.11
C LEU A 47 5.16 -2.11 -1.51
N LEU A 48 3.87 -2.27 -1.18
CA LEU A 48 3.06 -3.42 -1.56
C LEU A 48 2.92 -3.53 -3.09
N GLY A 49 2.72 -2.40 -3.78
CA GLY A 49 2.67 -2.36 -5.24
C GLY A 49 4.01 -2.69 -5.90
N ALA A 50 5.13 -2.23 -5.33
CA ALA A 50 6.47 -2.59 -5.78
C ALA A 50 6.75 -4.09 -5.57
N LEU A 51 6.35 -4.64 -4.41
CA LEU A 51 6.48 -6.05 -4.10
C LEU A 51 5.65 -6.92 -5.05
N TYR A 52 4.40 -6.52 -5.33
CA TYR A 52 3.55 -7.14 -6.34
C TYR A 52 4.25 -7.21 -7.71
N LEU A 53 4.84 -6.11 -8.18
CA LEU A 53 5.57 -6.07 -9.45
C LEU A 53 6.84 -6.93 -9.42
N GLY A 54 7.62 -6.85 -8.34
CA GLY A 54 8.86 -7.61 -8.16
C GLY A 54 8.63 -9.13 -8.08
N CYS A 55 7.48 -9.57 -7.57
CA CYS A 55 7.09 -10.97 -7.47
C CYS A 55 6.23 -11.45 -8.65
N GLY A 56 6.45 -10.88 -9.85
CA GLY A 56 5.79 -11.35 -11.07
C GLY A 56 4.28 -11.11 -11.09
N ARG A 57 3.81 -10.05 -10.43
CA ARG A 57 2.38 -9.72 -10.28
C ARG A 57 1.60 -10.77 -9.49
N ASN A 58 2.25 -11.38 -8.49
CA ASN A 58 1.59 -12.27 -7.55
C ASN A 58 0.91 -11.46 -6.43
N LEU A 59 -0.43 -11.41 -6.47
CA LEU A 59 -1.23 -10.68 -5.49
C LEU A 59 -1.10 -11.25 -4.07
N ALA A 60 -0.89 -12.56 -3.93
CA ALA A 60 -0.81 -13.21 -2.62
C ALA A 60 0.35 -12.65 -1.78
N VAL A 61 1.46 -12.27 -2.41
CA VAL A 61 2.61 -11.69 -1.71
C VAL A 61 2.25 -10.36 -1.06
N ALA A 62 1.53 -9.49 -1.77
CA ALA A 62 1.07 -8.22 -1.22
C ALA A 62 0.01 -8.41 -0.12
N ILE A 63 -0.91 -9.38 -0.29
CA ILE A 63 -1.92 -9.71 0.73
C ILE A 63 -1.25 -10.17 2.03
N VAL A 64 -0.29 -11.10 1.93
CA VAL A 64 0.42 -11.61 3.11
C VAL A 64 1.24 -10.52 3.78
N ALA A 65 1.98 -9.72 3.00
CA ALA A 65 2.76 -8.61 3.55
C ALA A 65 1.89 -7.61 4.30
N HIS A 66 0.77 -7.18 3.70
CA HIS A 66 -0.17 -6.26 4.33
C HIS A 66 -0.83 -6.85 5.57
N GLY A 67 -1.29 -8.11 5.51
CA GLY A 67 -1.88 -8.76 6.68
C GLY A 67 -0.91 -8.88 7.85
N VAL A 68 0.39 -9.10 7.57
CA VAL A 68 1.44 -9.13 8.61
C VAL A 68 1.66 -7.74 9.20
N THR A 69 1.77 -6.67 8.38
CA THR A 69 1.95 -5.31 8.89
C THR A 69 0.76 -4.89 9.75
N ASP A 70 -0.47 -5.08 9.27
CA ASP A 70 -1.68 -4.74 10.01
C ASP A 70 -1.74 -5.49 11.36
N THR A 71 -1.37 -6.76 11.37
CA THR A 71 -1.33 -7.56 12.60
C THR A 71 -0.33 -7.00 13.60
N ILE A 72 0.87 -6.60 13.13
CA ILE A 72 1.88 -5.98 13.98
C ILE A 72 1.37 -4.64 14.52
N ASP A 73 0.77 -3.81 13.67
CA ASP A 73 0.23 -2.50 14.06
C ASP A 73 -0.87 -2.65 15.11
N PHE A 74 -1.80 -3.58 14.91
CA PHE A 74 -2.81 -3.90 15.92
C PHE A 74 -2.20 -4.33 17.26
N LEU A 75 -1.18 -5.18 17.25
CA LEU A 75 -0.49 -5.61 18.47
C LEU A 75 0.22 -4.44 19.16
N LEU A 76 0.88 -3.56 18.41
CA LEU A 76 1.55 -2.37 18.93
C LEU A 76 0.55 -1.36 19.51
N ILE A 77 -0.58 -1.15 18.84
CA ILE A 77 -1.67 -0.30 19.34
C ILE A 77 -2.23 -0.87 20.64
N PHE A 78 -2.55 -2.16 20.67
CA PHE A 78 -3.08 -2.83 21.86
C PHE A 78 -2.11 -2.78 23.04
N ALA A 79 -0.80 -2.93 22.79
CA ALA A 79 0.24 -2.84 23.79
C ALA A 79 0.57 -1.41 24.25
N GLY A 80 0.00 -0.37 23.62
CA GLY A 80 0.34 1.03 23.90
C GLY A 80 1.76 1.42 23.42
N LEU A 81 2.30 0.67 22.46
CA LEU A 81 3.65 0.85 21.89
C LEU A 81 3.63 1.51 20.51
N TYR A 82 2.44 1.80 19.96
CA TYR A 82 2.35 2.45 18.65
C TYR A 82 2.92 3.88 18.72
N PRO A 83 3.84 4.28 17.80
CA PRO A 83 4.62 5.51 17.92
C PRO A 83 3.80 6.81 18.06
N THR A 84 2.55 6.83 17.59
CA THR A 84 1.68 8.02 17.59
C THR A 84 0.67 8.07 18.74
N LEU A 85 0.68 7.08 19.65
CA LEU A 85 -0.22 7.03 20.82
C LEU A 85 0.30 7.81 22.04
N ARG A 86 1.39 8.57 21.91
CA ARG A 86 1.97 9.40 22.98
C ARG A 86 1.64 10.87 22.80
#